data_AF-A0A6A5H8E9-F1
#
_entry.id   AF-A0A6A5H8E9-F1
#
_cell.length_a   1.000
_cell.length_b   1.000
_cell.length_c   1.000
_cell.angle_alpha   90.00
_cell.angle_beta   90.00
_cell.angle_gamma   90.00
#
_symmetry.space_group_name_H-M   'P 1'
#
loop_
_entity.id
_entity.type
_entity.pdbx_description
1 polymer ?
#
loop_
_entity_poly.entity_id
_entity_poly.type
_entity_poly.pdbx_seq_one_letter_code
_entity_poly.pdbx_strand_id
1 'polypeptide(L)'
;MSKIRECKKCKSNEYTNKQLVMMINECGHPLCKLDDDQKWIEDQLRDERQMKARMTEHMETDARDKENATAVTDTRKIMDELRDSNVAAEVILDRERKKQIEKELEEKEEQEKRKRRNKEMLQTRKRAAENMSFNTVIRIAGRAYLHQPLELVINGPPMPNASQIESMGYLAHIRNATPDLIAGGYTSALGCSRALFEARIDLFAF
;
A
#
# COMPACT_ATOMS: atom_id res chain seq x y z
N MET A 1 -30.07 27.59 -6.58
CA MET A 1 -29.70 26.63 -5.53
C MET A 1 -29.28 25.33 -6.18
N SER A 2 -27.98 25.05 -6.23
CA SER A 2 -27.43 23.82 -6.82
C SER A 2 -27.63 22.66 -5.85
N LYS A 3 -28.31 21.59 -6.27
CA LYS A 3 -28.55 20.41 -5.43
C LYS A 3 -27.23 19.65 -5.22
N ILE A 4 -26.86 19.46 -3.96
CA ILE A 4 -25.68 18.68 -3.52
C ILE A 4 -25.83 17.23 -4.02
N ARG A 5 -24.79 16.68 -4.65
CA ARG A 5 -24.77 15.30 -5.14
C ARG A 5 -24.26 14.37 -4.04
N GLU A 6 -25.05 13.36 -3.72
CA GLU A 6 -24.73 12.40 -2.65
C GLU A 6 -24.59 10.98 -3.18
N CYS A 7 -23.60 10.27 -2.66
CA CYS A 7 -23.37 8.89 -3.01
C CYS A 7 -24.36 7.96 -2.30
N LYS A 8 -25.18 7.22 -3.05
CA LYS A 8 -26.29 6.44 -2.49
C LYS A 8 -25.90 5.21 -1.66
N LYS A 9 -24.64 4.75 -1.70
CA LYS A 9 -24.21 3.50 -1.02
C LYS A 9 -23.49 3.78 0.30
N CYS A 10 -22.66 4.81 0.36
CA CYS A 10 -21.98 5.25 1.59
C CYS A 10 -22.58 6.52 2.22
N LYS A 11 -23.57 7.15 1.58
CA LYS A 11 -24.23 8.41 1.99
C LYS A 11 -23.26 9.57 2.23
N SER A 12 -22.04 9.49 1.69
CA SER A 12 -21.11 10.62 1.72
C SER A 12 -21.51 11.65 0.66
N ASN A 13 -21.42 12.91 1.03
CA ASN A 13 -21.52 14.06 0.14
C ASN A 13 -20.11 14.65 -0.09
N GLU A 14 -19.96 15.58 -1.04
CA GLU A 14 -18.67 16.22 -1.38
C GLU A 14 -17.94 16.89 -0.19
N TYR A 15 -18.61 17.09 0.96
CA TYR A 15 -18.10 17.85 2.10
C TYR A 15 -18.01 17.05 3.41
N THR A 16 -18.42 15.78 3.44
CA THR A 16 -18.42 14.97 4.67
C THR A 16 -17.16 14.11 4.77
N ASN A 17 -16.02 14.73 5.11
CA ASN A 17 -14.92 14.03 5.76
C ASN A 17 -14.84 14.46 7.23
N LYS A 18 -15.52 13.73 8.12
CA LYS A 18 -15.53 14.03 9.55
C LYS A 18 -14.29 13.57 10.31
N GLN A 19 -13.36 12.84 9.69
CA GLN A 19 -12.19 12.29 10.40
C GLN A 19 -10.83 12.56 9.74
N LEU A 20 -10.76 13.33 8.65
CA LEU A 20 -9.49 13.67 7.96
C LEU A 20 -8.62 12.45 7.61
N VAL A 21 -9.21 11.25 7.49
CA VAL A 21 -8.48 10.06 7.05
C VAL A 21 -8.42 10.10 5.52
N MET A 22 -7.21 10.00 4.95
CA MET A 22 -7.04 9.70 3.53
C MET A 22 -7.67 8.33 3.26
N MET A 23 -8.83 8.33 2.61
CA MET A 23 -9.51 7.12 2.18
C MET A 23 -8.68 6.45 1.09
N ILE A 24 -7.84 5.48 1.45
CA ILE A 24 -7.46 4.41 0.54
C ILE A 24 -8.68 3.50 0.43
N ASN A 25 -9.48 3.75 -0.61
CA ASN A 25 -10.45 2.89 -1.30
C ASN A 25 -11.28 1.90 -0.48
N GLU A 26 -12.53 2.27 -0.15
CA GLU A 26 -13.58 1.28 0.16
C GLU A 26 -14.88 1.45 -0.68
N CYS A 27 -15.05 2.53 -1.45
CA CYS A 27 -16.33 2.75 -2.13
C CYS A 27 -16.19 3.21 -3.59
N GLY A 28 -16.00 2.24 -4.50
CA GLY A 28 -16.02 2.44 -5.94
C GLY A 28 -17.41 2.81 -6.46
N HIS A 29 -17.63 4.09 -6.75
CA HIS A 29 -18.90 4.65 -7.22
C HIS A 29 -18.80 5.33 -8.60
N PRO A 30 -19.91 5.55 -9.31
CA PRO A 30 -19.92 6.03 -10.71
C PRO A 30 -19.50 7.50 -10.93
N LEU A 31 -19.17 8.23 -9.85
CA LEU A 31 -18.50 9.55 -9.89
C LEU A 31 -16.98 9.42 -9.81
N CYS A 32 -16.48 8.24 -9.47
CA CYS A 32 -15.08 7.85 -9.41
C CYS A 32 -14.81 6.99 -10.66
N LYS A 33 -14.68 7.63 -11.82
CA LYS A 33 -14.02 6.97 -12.97
C LYS A 33 -12.61 6.64 -12.50
N LEU A 34 -12.11 5.45 -12.84
CA LEU A 34 -10.68 5.14 -12.72
C LEU A 34 -9.92 6.33 -13.29
N ASP A 35 -9.05 6.94 -12.48
CA ASP A 35 -8.18 8.01 -12.95
C ASP A 35 -7.40 7.51 -14.16
N ASP A 36 -7.02 8.41 -15.06
CA ASP A 36 -6.33 8.02 -16.29
C ASP A 36 -5.01 7.27 -15.98
N ASP A 37 -4.37 7.61 -14.87
CA ASP A 37 -3.22 6.89 -14.30
C ASP A 37 -3.57 5.45 -13.89
N GLN A 38 -4.75 5.22 -13.31
CA GLN A 38 -5.17 3.89 -12.88
C GLN A 38 -5.53 2.99 -14.08
N LYS A 39 -6.10 3.58 -15.15
CA LYS A 39 -6.30 2.86 -16.42
C LYS A 39 -4.98 2.52 -17.08
N TRP A 40 -4.03 3.47 -17.08
CA TRP A 40 -2.69 3.25 -17.62
C TRP A 40 -1.95 2.13 -16.88
N ILE A 41 -2.03 2.08 -15.55
CA ILE A 41 -1.47 1.00 -14.73
C ILE A 41 -2.11 -0.35 -15.09
N GLU A 42 -3.44 -0.40 -15.24
CA GLU A 42 -4.13 -1.65 -15.59
C GLU A 42 -3.73 -2.16 -16.98
N ASP A 43 -3.63 -1.26 -17.96
CA ASP A 43 -3.23 -1.58 -19.32
C ASP A 43 -1.79 -2.11 -19.38
N GLN A 44 -0.87 -1.44 -18.68
CA GLN A 44 0.52 -1.87 -18.59
C GLN A 44 0.67 -3.25 -17.93
N LEU A 45 -0.11 -3.52 -16.88
CA LEU A 45 -0.12 -4.84 -16.23
C LEU A 45 -0.73 -5.93 -17.12
N ARG A 46 -1.69 -5.55 -17.99
CA ARG A 46 -2.29 -6.47 -18.97
C ARG A 46 -1.28 -6.81 -20.06
N ASP A 47 -0.57 -5.82 -20.58
CA ASP A 47 0.48 -6.01 -21.60
C ASP A 47 1.63 -6.85 -21.07
N GLU A 48 2.08 -6.60 -19.83
CA GLU A 48 3.09 -7.45 -19.19
C GLU A 48 2.63 -8.90 -19.06
N ARG A 49 1.37 -9.14 -18.68
CA ARG A 49 0.83 -10.51 -18.58
C ARG A 49 0.74 -11.18 -19.95
N GLN A 50 0.29 -10.45 -20.97
CA GLN A 50 0.23 -10.98 -22.34
C GLN A 50 1.63 -11.32 -22.86
N MET A 51 2.61 -10.44 -22.65
CA MET A 51 3.99 -10.68 -23.07
C MET A 51 4.60 -11.86 -22.32
N LYS A 52 4.38 -11.97 -21.00
CA LYS A 52 4.79 -13.13 -20.20
C LYS A 52 4.14 -14.42 -20.70
N ALA A 53 2.84 -14.41 -21.00
CA ALA A 53 2.10 -15.58 -21.50
C ALA A 53 2.64 -16.05 -22.87
N ARG A 54 2.87 -15.13 -23.80
CA ARG A 54 3.47 -15.45 -25.11
C ARG A 54 4.89 -16.00 -24.97
N MET A 55 5.68 -15.43 -24.07
CA MET A 55 7.04 -15.92 -23.81
C MET A 55 7.02 -17.33 -23.23
N THR A 56 6.12 -17.62 -22.27
CA THR A 56 6.00 -18.95 -21.69
C THR A 56 5.51 -19.97 -22.70
N GLU A 57 4.52 -19.61 -23.54
CA GLU A 57 3.99 -20.47 -24.59
C GLU A 57 5.07 -20.82 -25.62
N HIS A 58 5.83 -19.82 -26.10
CA HIS A 58 6.93 -20.06 -27.04
C HIS A 58 8.04 -20.93 -26.43
N MET A 59 8.37 -20.73 -25.16
CA MET A 59 9.37 -21.55 -24.48
C MET A 59 8.89 -22.99 -24.28
N GLU A 60 7.60 -23.21 -24.06
CA GLU A 60 7.00 -24.53 -23.94
C GLU A 60 6.92 -25.26 -25.28
N THR A 61 6.58 -24.56 -26.37
CA THR A 61 6.61 -25.14 -27.73
C THR A 61 8.02 -25.52 -28.13
N ASP A 62 9.00 -24.64 -27.89
CA ASP A 62 10.40 -24.91 -28.23
C ASP A 62 11.00 -26.06 -27.41
N ALA A 63 10.59 -26.20 -26.15
CA ALA A 63 10.97 -27.34 -25.31
C ALA A 63 10.39 -28.64 -25.85
N ARG A 64 9.10 -28.63 -26.22
CA ARG A 64 8.41 -29.81 -26.78
C ARG A 64 8.97 -30.24 -28.13
N ASP A 65 9.29 -29.27 -29.00
CA ASP A 65 9.88 -29.56 -30.31
C ASP A 65 11.31 -30.09 -30.18
N LYS A 66 12.09 -29.58 -29.21
CA LYS A 66 13.42 -30.14 -28.88
C LYS A 66 13.31 -31.57 -28.33
N GLU A 67 12.39 -31.83 -27.41
CA GLU A 67 12.17 -33.17 -26.85
C GLU A 67 11.82 -34.16 -27.98
N ASN A 68 10.85 -33.81 -28.81
CA ASN A 68 10.44 -34.63 -29.97
C ASN A 68 11.60 -34.86 -30.95
N ALA A 69 12.37 -33.82 -31.28
CA ALA A 69 13.52 -33.95 -32.17
C ALA A 69 14.61 -34.86 -31.57
N THR A 70 14.93 -34.70 -30.28
CA THR A 70 15.94 -35.51 -29.60
C THR A 70 15.54 -36.99 -29.52
N ALA A 71 14.29 -37.29 -29.19
CA ALA A 71 13.77 -38.67 -29.14
C ALA A 71 13.85 -39.39 -30.50
N VAL A 72 13.53 -38.67 -31.59
CA VAL A 72 13.66 -39.22 -32.96
C VAL A 72 15.13 -39.42 -33.35
N THR A 73 16.04 -38.52 -32.93
CA THR A 73 17.47 -38.70 -33.22
C THR A 73 18.10 -39.85 -32.44
N ASP A 74 17.70 -40.08 -31.18
CA ASP A 74 18.28 -41.16 -30.37
C ASP A 74 17.81 -42.55 -30.84
N THR A 75 16.54 -42.69 -31.22
CA THR A 75 16.05 -43.95 -31.81
C THR A 75 16.73 -44.27 -33.14
N ARG A 76 17.01 -43.24 -33.97
CA ARG A 76 17.72 -43.42 -35.24
C ARG A 76 19.19 -43.79 -35.05
N LYS A 77 19.89 -43.21 -34.08
CA LYS A 77 21.29 -43.57 -33.76
C LYS A 77 21.42 -45.04 -33.34
N ILE A 78 20.48 -45.54 -32.55
CA ILE A 78 20.47 -46.95 -32.12
C ILE A 78 20.24 -47.87 -33.34
N MET A 79 19.33 -47.49 -34.24
CA MET A 79 19.09 -48.23 -35.48
C MET A 79 20.31 -48.23 -36.41
N ASP A 80 21.02 -47.12 -36.53
CA ASP A 80 22.23 -47.01 -37.35
C ASP A 80 23.40 -47.82 -36.74
N GLU A 81 23.57 -47.82 -35.42
CA GLU A 81 24.60 -48.65 -34.74
C GLU A 81 24.32 -50.16 -34.88
N LEU A 82 23.06 -50.57 -34.81
CA LEU A 82 22.64 -51.96 -35.08
C LEU A 82 22.82 -52.38 -36.54
N ARG A 83 22.78 -51.42 -37.48
CA ARG A 83 22.90 -51.67 -38.91
C ARG A 83 24.34 -51.75 -39.39
N ASP A 84 25.22 -50.93 -38.83
CA ASP A 84 26.59 -50.75 -39.31
C ASP A 84 27.61 -51.63 -38.57
N SER A 85 27.26 -52.17 -37.41
CA SER A 85 28.18 -52.99 -36.61
C SER A 85 27.79 -54.47 -36.62
N ASN A 86 28.78 -55.36 -36.79
CA ASN A 86 28.60 -56.82 -36.78
C ASN A 86 28.71 -57.41 -35.36
N VAL A 87 28.35 -56.62 -34.34
CA VAL A 87 28.40 -56.97 -32.92
C VAL A 87 27.03 -57.51 -32.51
N ALA A 88 27.00 -58.46 -31.56
CA ALA A 88 25.74 -59.00 -31.06
C ALA A 88 24.84 -57.87 -30.51
N ALA A 89 23.58 -57.86 -30.92
CA ALA A 89 22.61 -56.81 -30.57
C ALA A 89 22.44 -56.60 -29.06
N GLU A 90 22.61 -57.66 -28.27
CA GLU A 90 22.54 -57.61 -26.80
C GLU A 90 23.61 -56.68 -26.20
N VAL A 91 24.83 -56.71 -26.73
CA VAL A 91 25.95 -55.87 -26.26
C VAL A 91 25.70 -54.38 -26.56
N ILE A 92 25.03 -54.09 -27.69
CA ILE A 92 24.68 -52.72 -28.09
C ILE A 92 23.59 -52.17 -27.18
N LEU A 93 22.56 -52.98 -26.87
CA LEU A 93 21.49 -52.59 -25.95
C LEU A 93 21.98 -52.40 -24.50
N ASP A 94 22.90 -53.24 -24.03
CA ASP A 94 23.51 -53.09 -22.70
C ASP A 94 24.35 -51.80 -22.59
N ARG A 95 25.06 -51.43 -23.66
CA ARG A 95 25.82 -50.17 -23.73
C ARG A 95 24.90 -48.96 -23.66
N GLU A 96 23.78 -48.98 -24.36
CA GLU A 96 22.80 -47.90 -24.35
C GLU A 96 22.07 -47.81 -23.00
N ARG A 97 21.68 -48.94 -22.40
CA ARG A 97 21.10 -48.96 -21.05
C ARG A 97 22.06 -48.35 -20.03
N LYS A 98 23.36 -48.66 -20.12
CA LYS A 98 24.39 -48.07 -19.25
C LYS A 98 24.51 -46.56 -19.44
N LYS A 99 24.55 -46.08 -20.69
CA LYS A 99 24.57 -44.63 -21.00
C LYS A 99 23.31 -43.91 -20.50
N GLN A 100 22.14 -44.55 -20.62
CA GLN A 100 20.87 -43.97 -20.19
C GLN A 100 20.82 -43.81 -18.66
N ILE A 101 21.32 -44.80 -17.92
CA ILE A 101 21.46 -44.72 -16.45
C ILE A 101 22.44 -43.61 -16.05
N GLU A 102 23.58 -43.48 -16.73
CA GLU A 102 24.59 -42.45 -16.45
C GLU A 102 24.03 -41.04 -16.70
N LYS A 103 23.31 -40.84 -17.81
CA LYS A 103 22.65 -39.58 -18.16
C LYS A 103 21.54 -39.21 -17.18
N GLU A 104 20.72 -40.17 -16.75
CA GLU A 104 19.67 -39.94 -15.73
C GLU A 104 20.27 -39.54 -14.38
N LEU A 105 21.42 -40.13 -14.01
CA LEU A 105 22.13 -39.84 -12.78
C LEU A 105 22.77 -38.43 -12.82
N GLU A 106 23.35 -38.04 -13.95
CA GLU A 106 23.90 -36.71 -14.20
C GLU A 106 22.81 -35.62 -14.21
N GLU A 107 21.67 -35.87 -14.86
CA GLU A 107 20.52 -34.94 -14.85
C GLU A 107 19.96 -34.75 -13.44
N LYS A 108 19.89 -35.82 -12.64
CA LYS A 108 19.44 -35.76 -11.25
C LYS A 108 20.40 -34.95 -10.38
N GLU A 109 21.71 -35.11 -10.56
CA GLU A 109 22.73 -34.31 -9.86
C GLU A 109 22.67 -32.83 -10.29
N GLU A 110 22.47 -32.55 -11.58
CA GLU A 110 22.36 -31.18 -12.07
C GLU A 110 21.07 -30.49 -11.58
N GLN A 111 19.96 -31.22 -11.52
CA GLN A 111 18.71 -30.74 -10.92
C GLN A 111 18.89 -30.40 -9.43
N GLU A 112 19.63 -31.21 -8.68
CA GLU A 112 19.92 -30.94 -7.28
C GLU A 112 20.80 -29.69 -7.10
N LYS A 113 21.84 -29.54 -7.94
CA LYS A 113 22.68 -28.33 -7.98
C LYS A 113 21.86 -27.08 -8.36
N ARG A 114 20.95 -27.17 -9.33
CA ARG A 114 20.05 -26.08 -9.72
C ARG A 114 19.10 -25.69 -8.59
N LYS A 115 18.51 -26.67 -7.89
CA LYS A 115 17.66 -26.44 -6.70
C LYS A 115 18.43 -25.75 -5.58
N ARG A 116 19.69 -26.16 -5.33
CA ARG A 116 20.56 -25.54 -4.32
C ARG A 116 20.87 -24.07 -4.66
N ARG A 117 21.26 -23.78 -5.91
CA ARG A 117 21.49 -22.40 -6.39
C ARG A 117 20.24 -21.53 -6.29
N ASN A 118 19.07 -22.06 -6.67
CA ASN A 118 17.81 -21.31 -6.59
C ASN A 118 17.41 -21.01 -5.12
N LYS A 119 17.61 -21.98 -4.21
CA LYS A 119 17.37 -21.78 -2.78
C LYS A 119 18.27 -20.69 -2.18
N GLU A 120 19.55 -20.67 -2.57
CA GLU A 120 20.52 -19.65 -2.14
C GLU A 120 20.19 -18.26 -2.70
N MET A 121 19.78 -18.18 -3.96
CA MET A 121 19.35 -16.93 -4.59
C MET A 121 18.07 -16.38 -3.93
N LEU A 122 17.10 -17.25 -3.62
CA LEU A 122 15.87 -16.88 -2.93
C LEU A 122 16.15 -16.38 -1.51
N GLN A 123 17.08 -17.03 -0.79
CA GLN A 123 17.50 -16.60 0.54
C GLN A 123 18.19 -15.24 0.50
N THR A 124 19.04 -15.00 -0.50
CA THR A 124 19.69 -13.69 -0.72
C THR A 124 18.66 -12.61 -1.05
N ARG A 125 17.66 -12.90 -1.90
CA ARG A 125 16.56 -11.98 -2.20
C ARG A 125 15.71 -11.66 -0.96
N LYS A 126 15.43 -12.67 -0.12
CA LYS A 126 14.69 -12.49 1.13
C LYS A 126 15.45 -11.59 2.10
N ARG A 127 16.77 -11.82 2.26
CA ARG A 127 17.64 -10.98 3.08
C ARG A 127 17.73 -9.55 2.55
N ALA A 128 17.78 -9.37 1.23
CA ALA A 128 17.75 -8.04 0.62
C ALA A 128 16.39 -7.33 0.83
N ALA A 129 15.27 -8.06 0.75
CA ALA A 129 13.94 -7.52 1.02
C ALA A 129 13.75 -7.15 2.51
N GLU A 130 14.25 -7.98 3.42
CA GLU A 130 14.28 -7.68 4.87
C GLU A 130 15.17 -6.45 5.16
N ASN A 131 16.31 -6.33 4.47
CA ASN A 131 17.19 -5.16 4.58
C ASN A 131 16.62 -3.90 3.88
N MET A 132 15.70 -4.04 2.92
CA MET A 132 14.95 -2.94 2.29
C MET A 132 13.69 -2.56 3.07
N SER A 133 13.45 -3.15 4.24
CA SER A 133 12.48 -2.62 5.19
C SER A 133 12.98 -1.26 5.67
N PHE A 134 12.54 -0.20 4.98
CA PHE A 134 12.48 1.13 5.56
C PHE A 134 11.66 1.01 6.83
N ASN A 135 12.36 1.00 7.96
CA ASN A 135 11.77 0.90 9.27
C ASN A 135 10.91 2.16 9.49
N THR A 136 9.64 2.10 9.06
CA THR A 136 8.62 3.13 9.27
C THR A 136 8.19 3.21 10.72
N VAL A 137 8.82 2.44 11.61
CA VAL A 137 8.78 2.71 13.03
C VAL A 137 9.53 4.01 13.27
N ILE A 138 8.79 5.11 13.14
CA ILE A 138 9.10 6.38 13.79
C ILE A 138 9.32 6.00 15.24
N ARG A 139 10.59 5.91 15.64
CA ARG A 139 10.96 5.75 17.04
C ARG A 139 10.54 7.05 17.69
N ILE A 140 9.32 7.09 18.23
CA ILE A 140 8.83 8.21 19.03
C ILE A 140 9.69 8.20 20.30
N ALA A 141 10.85 8.84 20.20
CA ALA A 141 11.76 9.01 21.31
C ALA A 141 11.21 10.14 22.17
N GLY A 142 10.66 9.79 23.34
CA GLY A 142 10.20 10.77 24.33
C GLY A 142 8.84 10.44 24.94
N ARG A 143 8.52 11.18 25.99
CA ARG A 143 7.18 11.22 26.59
C ARG A 143 6.24 11.99 25.66
N ALA A 144 5.03 11.46 25.45
CA ALA A 144 3.99 12.16 24.70
C ALA A 144 3.72 13.53 25.34
N TYR A 145 3.55 14.56 24.52
CA TYR A 145 3.09 15.85 25.01
C TYR A 145 1.66 15.71 25.53
N LEU A 146 1.43 16.09 26.79
CA LEU A 146 0.11 16.19 27.37
C LEU A 146 -0.27 17.67 27.42
N HIS A 147 -1.34 18.04 26.74
CA HIS A 147 -1.85 19.41 26.77
C HIS A 147 -2.45 19.71 28.14
N GLN A 148 -1.78 20.57 28.91
CA GLN A 148 -2.27 21.06 30.19
C GLN A 148 -2.83 22.48 30.00
N PRO A 149 -4.04 22.78 30.50
CA PRO A 149 -4.57 24.14 30.44
C PRO A 149 -3.67 25.09 31.25
N LEU A 150 -3.53 26.32 30.77
CA LEU A 150 -2.77 27.34 31.49
C LEU A 150 -3.56 27.78 32.73
N GLU A 151 -2.96 27.64 33.90
CA GLU A 151 -3.50 28.17 35.15
C GLU A 151 -3.02 29.61 35.33
N LEU A 152 -3.93 30.56 35.10
CA LEU A 152 -3.68 31.98 35.35
C LEU A 152 -4.14 32.32 36.77
N VAL A 153 -3.23 32.87 37.59
CA VAL A 153 -3.59 33.41 38.89
C VAL A 153 -4.28 34.76 38.66
N ILE A 154 -5.58 34.83 38.94
CA ILE A 154 -6.37 36.05 38.80
C ILE A 154 -6.60 36.62 40.20
N ASN A 155 -5.98 37.77 40.50
CA ASN A 155 -6.17 38.49 41.77
C ASN A 155 -7.46 39.32 41.75
N GLY A 156 -8.59 38.65 41.57
CA GLY A 156 -9.87 39.30 41.34
C GLY A 156 -11.05 38.33 41.42
N PRO A 157 -12.27 38.84 41.25
CA PRO A 157 -13.45 37.98 41.22
C PRO A 157 -13.41 37.01 40.02
N PRO A 158 -13.98 35.80 40.16
CA PRO A 158 -13.93 34.79 39.12
C PRO A 158 -14.58 35.27 37.82
N MET A 159 -13.99 34.87 36.69
CA MET A 159 -14.44 35.24 35.35
C MET A 159 -15.63 34.35 34.94
N PRO A 160 -16.76 34.91 34.45
CA PRO A 160 -17.90 34.11 34.03
C PRO A 160 -17.61 33.37 32.72
N ASN A 161 -18.03 32.11 32.62
CA ASN A 161 -17.86 31.33 31.40
C ASN A 161 -18.66 31.94 30.23
N ALA A 162 -18.27 31.63 28.99
CA ALA A 162 -18.94 32.17 27.79
C ALA A 162 -20.47 31.97 27.80
N SER A 163 -20.94 30.80 28.23
CA SER A 163 -22.39 30.52 28.37
C SER A 163 -23.07 31.32 29.48
N GLN A 164 -22.35 31.66 30.55
CA GLN A 164 -22.86 32.50 31.63
C GLN A 164 -22.98 33.96 31.20
N ILE A 165 -22.09 34.43 30.34
CA ILE A 165 -22.13 35.79 29.78
C ILE A 165 -23.45 36.01 28.99
N GLU A 166 -23.86 35.01 28.21
CA GLU A 166 -25.11 35.05 27.45
C GLU A 166 -26.34 34.95 28.34
N SER A 167 -26.36 34.02 29.31
CA SER A 167 -27.55 33.76 30.14
C SER A 167 -27.80 34.82 31.21
N MET A 168 -26.74 35.43 31.76
CA MET A 168 -26.84 36.43 32.83
C MET A 168 -27.05 37.86 32.30
N GLY A 169 -27.28 38.02 30.99
CA GLY A 169 -27.64 39.32 30.40
C GLY A 169 -26.49 40.31 30.24
N TYR A 170 -25.23 39.89 30.35
CA TYR A 170 -24.07 40.78 30.17
C TYR A 170 -24.00 41.40 28.77
N LEU A 171 -24.64 40.78 27.77
CA LEU A 171 -24.69 41.28 26.40
C LEU A 171 -25.70 42.41 26.17
N ALA A 172 -26.56 42.71 27.15
CA ALA A 172 -27.63 43.71 26.99
C ALA A 172 -27.11 45.11 26.61
N HIS A 173 -25.89 45.44 27.04
CA HIS A 173 -25.25 46.73 26.79
C HIS A 173 -24.10 46.67 25.79
N ILE A 174 -23.95 45.55 25.07
CA ILE A 174 -22.87 45.36 24.09
C ILE A 174 -23.46 45.35 22.69
N ARG A 175 -22.75 45.98 21.76
CA ARG A 175 -23.14 46.03 20.36
C ARG A 175 -23.13 44.62 19.75
N ASN A 176 -24.18 44.29 18.98
CA ASN A 176 -24.23 43.05 18.21
C ASN A 176 -23.15 43.04 17.12
N ALA A 177 -22.49 41.89 16.96
CA ALA A 177 -21.49 41.69 15.91
C ALA A 177 -22.14 41.76 14.52
N THR A 178 -21.47 42.45 13.58
CA THR A 178 -21.87 42.46 12.17
C THR A 178 -21.52 41.12 11.52
N PRO A 179 -22.19 40.73 10.42
CA PRO A 179 -21.91 39.46 9.74
C PRO A 179 -20.44 39.32 9.30
N ASP A 180 -19.79 40.42 8.90
CA ASP A 180 -18.37 40.42 8.53
C ASP A 180 -17.45 40.10 9.72
N LEU A 181 -17.77 40.65 10.90
CA LEU A 181 -17.03 40.37 12.13
C LEU A 181 -17.23 38.91 12.58
N ILE A 182 -18.45 38.38 12.43
CA ILE A 182 -18.75 36.98 12.72
C ILE A 182 -17.98 36.05 11.77
N ALA A 183 -17.90 36.38 10.48
CA ALA A 183 -17.09 35.65 9.51
C ALA A 183 -15.59 35.67 9.86
N GLY A 184 -15.13 36.74 10.52
CA GLY A 184 -13.79 36.85 11.11
C GLY A 184 -13.60 36.15 12.45
N GLY A 185 -14.62 35.45 12.97
CA GLY A 185 -14.57 34.74 14.25
C GLY A 185 -14.85 35.59 15.48
N TYR A 186 -15.28 36.84 15.32
CA TYR A 186 -15.65 37.71 16.44
C TYR A 186 -17.08 37.45 16.90
N THR A 187 -17.28 37.38 18.23
CA THR A 187 -18.59 37.34 18.87
C THR A 187 -18.71 38.46 19.89
N SER A 188 -19.92 39.00 20.10
CA SER A 188 -20.16 40.01 21.14
C SER A 188 -19.83 39.49 22.55
N ALA A 189 -19.95 38.17 22.78
CA ALA A 189 -19.52 37.51 24.01
C ALA A 189 -18.00 37.56 24.22
N LEU A 190 -17.20 37.45 23.16
CA LEU A 190 -15.74 37.58 23.22
C LEU A 190 -15.32 39.02 23.60
N GLY A 191 -16.00 40.03 23.04
CA GLY A 191 -15.78 41.43 23.43
C GLY A 191 -16.14 41.68 24.90
N CYS A 192 -17.27 41.11 25.35
CA CYS A 192 -17.72 41.18 26.73
C CYS A 192 -16.73 40.54 27.71
N SER A 193 -16.30 39.30 27.44
CA SER A 193 -15.40 38.56 28.32
C SER A 193 -14.07 39.29 28.50
N ARG A 194 -13.55 39.90 27.42
CA ARG A 194 -12.35 40.72 27.49
C ARG A 194 -12.53 41.94 28.40
N ALA A 195 -13.60 42.71 28.21
CA ALA A 195 -13.87 43.89 29.03
C ALA A 195 -14.05 43.54 30.52
N LEU A 196 -14.73 42.42 30.80
CA LEU A 196 -14.88 41.91 32.18
C LEU A 196 -13.56 41.45 32.77
N PHE A 197 -12.69 40.83 31.98
CA PHE A 197 -11.37 40.40 32.44
C PHE A 197 -10.51 41.60 32.81
N GLU A 198 -10.41 42.61 31.94
CA GLU A 198 -9.64 43.85 32.21
C GLU A 198 -10.17 44.61 33.44
N ALA A 199 -11.48 44.61 33.67
CA ALA A 199 -12.08 45.28 34.84
C ALA A 199 -11.89 44.51 36.16
N ARG A 200 -11.59 43.21 36.11
CA ARG A 200 -11.55 42.32 37.29
C ARG A 200 -10.14 41.86 37.63
N ILE A 201 -9.24 41.77 36.65
CA ILE A 201 -7.86 41.38 36.89
C ILE A 201 -7.20 42.39 37.82
N ASP A 202 -6.49 41.88 38.83
CA ASP A 202 -5.78 42.68 39.84
C ASP A 202 -6.64 43.63 40.68
N LEU A 203 -7.97 43.45 40.69
CA LEU A 203 -8.86 44.21 41.55
C LEU A 203 -8.55 44.04 43.06
N PHE A 204 -7.99 42.89 43.45
CA PHE A 204 -7.60 42.61 44.84
C PHE A 204 -6.10 42.82 45.10
N ALA A 205 -5.35 43.32 44.12
CA ALA A 205 -3.95 43.67 44.30
C ALA A 205 -3.85 45.05 44.99
N PHE A 206 -3.97 45.06 46.31
CA PHE A 206 -3.73 46.22 47.18
C PHE A 206 -2.44 46.06 47.98
#